data_AF-A0A2H1JTG8-F1
#
_entry.id   AF-A0A2H1JTG8-F1
#
_cell.length_a   1.000
_cell.length_b   1.000
_cell.length_c   1.000
_cell.angle_alpha   90.00
_cell.angle_beta   90.00
_cell.angle_gamma   90.00
#
_symmetry.space_group_name_H-M   'P 1'
#
loop_
_entity.id
_entity.type
_entity.pdbx_description
1 polymer ?
#
loop_
_entity_poly.entity_id
_entity_poly.type
_entity_poly.pdbx_seq_one_letter_code
_entity_poly.pdbx_strand_id
1 'polypeptide(L)'
;MVLSGEDVHYHSDVAHGITVIEDLAAAMIRAAQLLEDVPAGTHRRLIAPSSNPTLGEIAEFTHEHLGTRPRRPLSLPRWTTRVAGVFERSMYELNQLAPIWYSPCVIETGEFAKDLGTTDWREGVTQML
;
A
#
# COMPACT_ATOMS: atom_id res chain seq x y z
N MET A 1 3.72 13.46 21.13
CA MET A 1 3.29 12.07 21.36
C MET A 1 4.54 11.25 21.62
N VAL A 2 4.78 10.89 22.88
CA VAL A 2 5.97 10.12 23.29
C VAL A 2 5.64 8.65 23.05
N LEU A 3 6.25 8.04 22.04
CA LEU A 3 6.09 6.61 21.76
C LEU A 3 6.99 5.83 22.72
N SER A 4 6.36 4.98 23.54
CA SER A 4 7.00 3.95 24.37
C SER A 4 7.88 3.05 23.49
N GLY A 5 8.99 2.56 24.04
CA GLY A 5 10.03 1.81 23.31
C GLY A 5 9.64 0.45 22.74
N GLU A 6 8.35 0.12 22.64
CA GLU A 6 7.83 -1.16 22.12
C GLU A 6 7.44 -1.10 20.63
N ASP A 7 7.22 0.07 20.03
CA ASP A 7 6.74 0.23 18.64
C ASP A 7 7.88 0.39 17.60
N VAL A 8 8.93 -0.43 17.67
CA VAL A 8 10.16 -0.26 16.87
C VAL A 8 10.30 -1.27 15.72
N HIS A 9 9.40 -2.24 15.62
CA HIS A 9 9.50 -3.37 14.68
C HIS A 9 8.43 -3.34 13.59
N TYR A 10 8.87 -3.56 12.36
CA TYR A 10 7.99 -3.76 11.20
C TYR A 10 7.11 -4.99 11.44
N HIS A 11 5.81 -4.86 11.13
CA HIS A 11 4.84 -5.93 11.24
C HIS A 11 4.45 -6.44 9.85
N SER A 12 4.88 -7.65 9.49
CA SER A 12 4.42 -8.31 8.27
C SER A 12 2.93 -8.64 8.30
N ASP A 13 2.36 -8.68 9.50
CA ASP A 13 1.04 -9.24 9.78
C ASP A 13 -0.03 -8.14 9.94
N VAL A 14 0.29 -6.89 9.62
CA VAL A 14 -0.70 -5.80 9.58
C VAL A 14 -1.17 -5.54 8.15
N ALA A 15 -2.44 -5.20 8.01
CA ALA A 15 -3.08 -4.93 6.73
C ALA A 15 -2.55 -3.64 6.09
N HIS A 16 -2.28 -3.71 4.79
CA HIS A 16 -1.84 -2.59 3.97
C HIS A 16 -2.73 -2.45 2.75
N GLY A 17 -3.29 -1.26 2.57
CA GLY A 17 -4.06 -0.89 1.40
C GLY A 17 -3.18 -0.89 0.17
N ILE A 18 -3.56 -1.73 -0.80
CA ILE A 18 -2.91 -1.81 -2.11
C ILE A 18 -3.96 -1.75 -3.20
N THR A 19 -3.59 -1.15 -4.33
CA THR A 19 -4.41 -1.06 -5.53
C THR A 19 -3.62 -1.66 -6.68
N VAL A 20 -4.25 -2.56 -7.45
CA VAL A 20 -3.67 -3.06 -8.70
C VAL A 20 -3.51 -1.90 -9.67
N ILE A 21 -2.39 -1.84 -10.40
CA ILE A 21 -2.05 -0.68 -11.26
C ILE A 21 -3.15 -0.41 -12.30
N GLU A 22 -3.74 -1.45 -12.86
CA GLU A 22 -4.85 -1.34 -13.82
C GLU A 22 -6.10 -0.71 -13.18
N ASP A 23 -6.48 -1.13 -11.97
CA ASP A 23 -7.58 -0.53 -11.21
C ASP A 23 -7.31 0.94 -10.88
N LEU A 24 -6.05 1.28 -10.52
CA LEU A 24 -5.66 2.67 -10.28
C LEU A 24 -5.81 3.51 -11.56
N ALA A 25 -5.36 2.98 -12.69
CA ALA A 25 -5.47 3.67 -13.98
C ALA A 25 -6.95 3.87 -14.37
N ALA A 26 -7.78 2.85 -14.23
CA ALA A 26 -9.22 2.93 -14.46
C ALA A 26 -9.89 3.96 -13.55
N ALA A 27 -9.52 3.98 -12.26
CA ALA A 27 -9.98 4.98 -11.30
C ALA A 27 -9.58 6.40 -11.69
N MET A 28 -8.34 6.62 -12.15
CA MET A 28 -7.88 7.94 -12.62
C MET A 28 -8.65 8.40 -13.86
N ILE A 29 -8.86 7.52 -14.84
CA ILE A 29 -9.65 7.83 -16.04
C ILE A 29 -11.08 8.19 -15.66
N ARG A 30 -11.70 7.38 -14.80
CA ARG A 30 -13.07 7.63 -14.35
C ARG A 30 -13.19 8.91 -13.53
N ALA A 31 -12.23 9.19 -12.66
CA ALA A 31 -12.18 10.43 -11.89
C ALA A 31 -12.12 11.65 -12.82
N ALA A 32 -11.32 11.58 -13.90
CA ALA A 32 -11.23 12.65 -14.89
C ALA A 32 -12.55 12.88 -15.63
N GLN A 33 -13.28 11.82 -15.99
CA GLN A 33 -14.61 11.93 -16.61
C GLN A 33 -15.66 12.58 -15.69
N LEU A 34 -15.52 12.37 -14.38
CA LEU A 34 -16.44 12.92 -13.37
C LEU A 34 -16.13 14.39 -12.99
N LEU A 35 -15.08 14.98 -13.56
CA LEU A 35 -14.71 16.39 -13.30
C LEU A 35 -15.73 17.38 -13.87
N GLU A 36 -16.50 16.98 -14.88
CA GLU A 36 -17.52 17.85 -15.51
C GLU A 36 -18.54 18.37 -14.48
N ASP A 37 -18.81 17.58 -13.44
CA ASP A 37 -19.77 17.90 -12.36
C ASP A 37 -19.13 18.58 -11.13
N VAL A 38 -17.83 18.92 -11.18
CA VAL A 38 -17.12 19.52 -10.03
C VAL A 38 -17.06 21.04 -10.19
N PRO A 39 -17.70 21.82 -9.29
CA PRO A 39 -17.67 23.28 -9.36
C PRO A 39 -16.25 23.85 -9.32
N ALA A 40 -16.01 24.91 -10.09
CA ALA A 40 -14.73 25.60 -10.11
C ALA A 40 -14.29 26.04 -8.70
N GLY A 41 -13.03 25.83 -8.36
CA GLY A 41 -12.47 26.16 -7.04
C GLY A 41 -12.80 25.15 -5.94
N THR A 42 -13.43 24.01 -6.27
CA THR A 42 -13.70 22.92 -5.33
C THR A 42 -12.92 21.65 -5.69
N HIS A 43 -12.97 20.63 -4.83
CA HIS A 43 -12.38 19.33 -5.09
C HIS A 43 -13.35 18.21 -4.68
N ARG A 44 -13.25 17.07 -5.35
CA ARG A 44 -13.95 15.84 -4.98
C ARG A 44 -12.92 14.77 -4.68
N ARG A 45 -13.02 14.15 -3.50
CA ARG A 45 -12.15 13.04 -3.11
C ARG A 45 -12.78 11.72 -3.58
N LEU A 46 -12.05 10.99 -4.41
CA LEU A 46 -12.39 9.64 -4.86
C LEU A 46 -11.24 8.72 -4.43
N ILE A 47 -11.57 7.61 -3.78
CA ILE A 47 -10.60 6.63 -3.29
C ILE A 47 -10.63 5.43 -4.26
N ALA A 48 -9.49 5.11 -4.85
CA ALA A 48 -9.38 4.02 -5.81
C ALA A 48 -9.74 2.65 -5.18
N PRO A 49 -10.21 1.69 -5.98
CA PRO A 49 -10.34 0.29 -5.56
C PRO A 49 -9.10 -0.19 -4.84
N SER A 50 -9.27 -0.81 -3.68
CA SER A 50 -8.15 -1.25 -2.85
C SER A 50 -8.47 -2.55 -2.14
N SER A 51 -7.49 -3.43 -2.08
CA SER A 51 -7.47 -4.60 -1.19
C SER A 51 -6.59 -4.30 0.01
N ASN A 52 -6.76 -5.03 1.11
CA ASN A 52 -6.01 -4.82 2.35
C ASN A 52 -5.29 -6.09 2.86
N PRO A 53 -4.50 -6.80 2.04
CA PRO A 53 -3.72 -7.93 2.53
C PRO A 53 -2.60 -7.46 3.46
N THR A 54 -2.04 -8.42 4.19
CA THR A 54 -0.80 -8.28 4.91
C THR A 54 0.39 -8.54 3.98
N LEU A 55 1.57 -8.01 4.32
CA LEU A 55 2.79 -8.30 3.56
C LEU A 55 3.23 -9.77 3.73
N GLY A 56 2.86 -10.40 4.85
CA GLY A 56 2.99 -11.83 5.06
C GLY A 56 2.19 -12.66 4.06
N GLU A 57 0.91 -12.31 3.84
CA GLU A 57 0.06 -12.99 2.84
C GLU A 57 0.60 -12.84 1.42
N ILE A 58 1.09 -11.65 1.06
CA ILE A 58 1.72 -11.42 -0.25
C ILE A 58 2.96 -12.30 -0.41
N ALA A 59 3.84 -12.34 0.59
CA ALA A 59 5.05 -13.15 0.55
C ALA A 59 4.72 -14.66 0.47
N GLU A 60 3.76 -15.13 1.27
CA GLU A 60 3.30 -16.52 1.26
C GLU A 60 2.76 -16.92 -0.11
N PHE A 61 1.81 -16.14 -0.65
CA PHE A 61 1.23 -16.38 -1.97
C PHE A 61 2.30 -16.38 -3.07
N THR A 62 3.23 -15.43 -3.03
CA THR A 62 4.33 -15.33 -4.01
C THR A 62 5.21 -16.57 -3.98
N HIS A 63 5.59 -17.03 -2.79
CA HIS A 63 6.44 -18.20 -2.65
C HIS A 63 5.72 -19.49 -3.05
N GLU A 64 4.44 -19.63 -2.70
CA GLU A 64 3.59 -20.74 -3.14
C GLU A 64 3.48 -20.76 -4.68
N HIS A 65 3.17 -19.63 -5.31
CA HIS A 65 3.04 -19.50 -6.75
C HIS A 65 4.34 -19.87 -7.49
N LEU A 66 5.50 -19.48 -6.95
CA LEU A 66 6.81 -19.81 -7.52
C LEU A 66 7.31 -21.22 -7.15
N GLY A 67 6.56 -21.99 -6.35
CA GLY A 67 7.00 -23.31 -5.87
C GLY A 67 8.24 -23.27 -4.97
N THR A 68 8.46 -22.14 -4.28
CA THR A 68 9.62 -21.92 -3.40
C THR A 68 9.20 -21.90 -1.93
N ARG A 69 10.17 -22.02 -1.02
CA ARG A 69 9.87 -21.96 0.42
C ARG A 69 9.63 -20.52 0.86
N PRO A 70 8.52 -20.22 1.58
CA PRO A 70 8.28 -18.92 2.18
C PRO A 70 9.45 -18.45 3.02
N ARG A 71 9.97 -17.26 2.72
CA ARG A 71 10.95 -16.59 3.59
C ARG A 71 10.21 -15.58 4.45
N ARG A 72 10.47 -15.61 5.76
CA ARG A 72 9.94 -14.58 6.66
C ARG A 72 10.55 -13.22 6.30
N PRO A 73 9.75 -12.17 6.11
CA PRO A 73 10.24 -10.82 5.94
C PRO A 73 11.16 -10.42 7.11
N LEU A 74 12.28 -9.77 6.81
CA LEU A 74 13.18 -9.26 7.84
C LEU A 74 12.61 -7.94 8.38
N SER A 75 12.36 -7.88 9.69
CA SER A 75 11.91 -6.65 10.34
C SER A 75 13.08 -5.71 10.55
N LEU A 76 13.06 -4.55 9.88
CA LEU A 76 14.09 -3.52 10.01
C LEU A 76 13.67 -2.49 11.08
N PRO A 77 14.53 -2.21 12.08
CA PRO A 77 14.30 -1.13 13.02
C PRO A 77 14.20 0.24 12.32
N ARG A 78 13.30 1.12 12.77
CA ARG A 78 13.08 2.46 12.17
C ARG A 78 14.33 3.31 11.95
N TRP A 79 15.34 3.14 12.81
CA TRP A 79 16.56 3.94 12.73
C TRP A 79 17.43 3.57 11.53
N THR A 80 17.28 2.37 10.94
CA THR A 80 18.12 1.93 9.81
C THR A 80 17.90 2.81 8.58
N THR A 81 16.64 3.04 8.19
CA THR A 81 16.28 3.92 7.07
C THR A 81 16.60 5.39 7.38
N ARG A 82 16.48 5.81 8.65
CA ARG A 82 16.87 7.16 9.07
C ARG A 82 18.37 7.43 8.90
N VAL A 83 19.24 6.50 9.31
CA VAL A 83 20.69 6.65 9.18
C VAL A 83 21.10 6.59 7.70
N ALA A 84 20.52 5.65 6.94
CA ALA A 84 20.77 5.57 5.50
C ALA A 84 20.32 6.85 4.76
N GLY A 85 19.21 7.47 5.21
CA GLY A 85 18.68 8.72 4.66
C GLY A 85 19.59 9.94 4.79
N VAL A 86 20.63 9.89 5.63
CA VAL A 86 21.64 10.95 5.72
C VAL A 86 22.53 10.97 4.47
N PHE A 87 22.74 9.83 3.84
CA PHE A 87 23.67 9.66 2.72
C PHE A 87 22.96 9.45 1.38
N GLU A 88 21.71 8.97 1.39
CA GLU A 88 20.97 8.61 0.20
C GLU A 88 19.51 9.10 0.29
N ARG A 89 19.05 9.76 -0.78
CA ARG A 89 17.76 10.46 -0.78
C ARG A 89 16.56 9.52 -0.79
N SER A 90 16.63 8.41 -1.52
CA SER A 90 15.56 7.42 -1.57
C SER A 90 15.28 6.82 -0.18
N MET A 91 16.31 6.63 0.63
CA MET A 91 16.20 6.14 2.02
C MET A 91 15.59 7.20 2.94
N TYR A 92 15.87 8.48 2.71
CA TYR A 92 15.19 9.58 3.40
C TYR A 92 13.69 9.57 3.07
N GLU A 93 13.34 9.49 1.79
CA GLU A 93 11.94 9.44 1.33
C GLU A 93 11.22 8.20 1.87
N LEU A 94 11.89 7.03 1.87
CA LEU A 94 11.38 5.81 2.49
C LEU A 94 11.17 5.95 4.00
N ASN A 95 12.06 6.67 4.70
CA ASN A 95 11.91 6.94 6.13
C ASN A 95 10.73 7.87 6.42
N GLN A 96 10.42 8.82 5.53
CA GLN A 96 9.22 9.67 5.66
C GLN A 96 7.94 8.87 5.49
N LEU A 97 7.98 7.79 4.69
CA LEU A 97 6.90 6.83 4.56
C LEU A 97 6.88 5.79 5.69
N ALA A 98 7.86 5.80 6.62
CA ALA A 98 7.98 4.79 7.68
C ALA A 98 6.66 4.44 8.37
N PRO A 99 5.80 5.40 8.79
CA PRO A 99 4.57 5.09 9.51
C PRO A 99 3.66 4.05 8.85
N ILE A 100 3.62 3.98 7.51
CA ILE A 100 2.75 3.02 6.80
C ILE A 100 3.14 1.56 7.07
N TRP A 101 4.37 1.31 7.51
CA TRP A 101 4.94 -0.04 7.72
C TRP A 101 4.88 -0.53 9.17
N TYR A 102 4.55 0.34 10.13
CA TYR A 102 4.53 0.03 11.57
C TYR A 102 3.12 0.14 12.17
N SER A 103 2.11 0.42 11.36
CA SER A 103 0.72 0.54 11.79
C SER A 103 -0.20 0.11 10.65
N PRO A 104 -1.40 -0.43 10.93
CA PRO A 104 -2.36 -0.76 9.89
C PRO A 104 -2.64 0.45 9.00
N CYS A 105 -2.46 0.27 7.69
CA CYS A 105 -2.73 1.29 6.68
C CYS A 105 -3.89 0.80 5.84
N VAL A 106 -5.08 0.76 6.43
CA VAL A 106 -6.27 0.21 5.77
C VAL A 106 -6.94 1.29 4.92
N ILE A 107 -7.23 0.95 3.67
CA ILE A 107 -8.03 1.78 2.78
C ILE A 107 -9.45 1.20 2.76
N GLU A 108 -10.41 1.97 3.26
CA GLU A 108 -11.83 1.61 3.20
C GLU A 108 -12.39 1.87 1.81
N THR A 109 -12.94 0.81 1.20
CA THR A 109 -13.54 0.85 -0.12
C THR A 109 -14.88 1.60 -0.08
N GLY A 110 -14.90 2.79 -0.68
CA GLY A 110 -16.12 3.61 -0.83
C GLY A 110 -16.95 3.23 -2.06
N GLU A 111 -18.10 3.91 -2.24
CA GLU A 111 -19.02 3.66 -3.37
C GLU A 111 -18.32 3.75 -4.74
N PHE A 112 -17.41 4.71 -4.93
CA PHE A 112 -16.65 4.86 -6.18
C PHE A 112 -15.88 3.59 -6.57
N ALA A 113 -15.30 2.90 -5.59
CA ALA A 113 -14.57 1.68 -5.83
C ALA A 113 -15.50 0.46 -6.01
N LYS A 114 -16.69 0.46 -5.39
CA LYS A 114 -17.72 -0.56 -5.65
C LYS A 114 -18.24 -0.48 -7.09
N ASP A 115 -18.42 0.74 -7.60
CA ASP A 115 -18.89 0.97 -8.98
C ASP A 115 -17.86 0.53 -10.04
N LEU A 116 -16.58 0.75 -9.77
CA LEU A 116 -15.50 0.35 -10.67
C LEU A 116 -15.16 -1.15 -10.61
N GLY A 117 -15.46 -1.80 -9.49
CA GLY A 117 -14.93 -3.11 -9.17
C GLY A 117 -13.51 -3.03 -8.59
N THR A 118 -13.12 -4.09 -7.88
CA THR A 118 -11.78 -4.24 -7.30
C THR A 118 -11.23 -5.58 -7.74
N THR A 119 -10.12 -5.57 -8.46
CA THR A 119 -9.39 -6.76 -8.87
C THR A 119 -8.78 -7.43 -7.63
N ASP A 120 -8.81 -8.76 -7.56
CA ASP A 120 -8.18 -9.50 -6.46
C ASP A 120 -6.66 -9.24 -6.50
N TRP A 121 -6.07 -8.89 -5.37
CA TRP A 121 -4.66 -8.54 -5.32
C TRP A 121 -3.72 -9.67 -5.74
N ARG A 122 -4.14 -10.94 -5.62
CA ARG A 122 -3.35 -12.09 -6.07
C ARG A 122 -3.18 -12.11 -7.58
N GLU A 123 -4.20 -11.64 -8.30
CA GLU A 123 -4.11 -11.47 -9.75
C GLU A 123 -3.05 -10.42 -10.10
N GLY A 124 -3.06 -9.28 -9.39
CA GLY A 124 -2.04 -8.26 -9.52
C GLY A 124 -0.62 -8.76 -9.23
N VAL A 125 -0.43 -9.55 -8.17
CA VAL A 125 0.87 -10.17 -7.87
C VAL A 125 1.28 -11.14 -8.99
N THR A 126 0.35 -11.94 -9.51
CA THR A 126 0.61 -12.90 -10.59
C THR A 126 1.08 -12.20 -11.87
N GLN A 127 0.55 -11.02 -12.19
CA GLN A 127 0.97 -10.23 -13.36
C GLN A 127 2.42 -9.69 -13.25
N MET A 128 3.01 -9.66 -12.05
CA MET A 128 4.36 -9.16 -11.79
C MET A 128 5.44 -10.26 -11.74
N LEU A 129 5.03 -11.54 -11.73
CA LEU A 129 5.90 -12.72 -11.64
C LEU A 129 6.19 -13.32 -13.02
#